data_AF-A0A8T5U9A9-F1
#
_entry.id   AF-A0A8T5U9A9-F1
#
_cell.length_a   1.000
_cell.length_b   1.000
_cell.length_c   1.000
_cell.angle_alpha   90.00
_cell.angle_beta   90.00
_cell.angle_gamma   90.00
#
_symmetry.space_group_name_H-M   'P 1'
#
loop_
_entity.id
_entity.type
_entity.pdbx_description
1 polymer ?
#
loop_
_entity_poly.entity_id
_entity_poly.type
_entity_poly.pdbx_seq_one_letter_code
_entity_poly.pdbx_strand_id
1 'polypeptide(L)'
;MSSNIKIFRLDYSGSFEEIAPENLLNNLTLFNVLIFYIPDLKRMYVWMGKKAVQSLKRHIPQIRGSISRTYPELKILRNITIESGLEPPEFLNIIGFEEEILKSNIKKLEVRLLPVLSEISRLKEKSDKFFIANNYGEAIELAQKIVNLARDIKDDSLEQDQINFINEAHIRARASEMLNEIEMVCREKTKKFNQLVEAEKYEEARIIVKEFKQKYADKYNLSSIPLAQQLLLKEENMVYRLKIEQDRFLKDIDNFFEKFGESTNLIVLKGTKKFLATIHKSSLKYLDNKIKDKMNLLKSKYLSVINDLCNDLSNLSDSALECIEKGEFPKALRIYEEIVQNLELNNS
;
A
#
# COMPACT_ATOMS: atom_id res chain seq x y z
N MET A 1 12.52 22.08 65.53
CA MET A 1 13.40 21.41 64.55
C MET A 1 13.31 22.23 63.27
N SER A 2 14.31 23.07 62.99
CA SER A 2 14.33 23.90 61.78
C SER A 2 15.77 24.01 61.30
N SER A 3 16.37 22.85 60.98
CA SER A 3 17.54 22.83 60.13
C SER A 3 17.09 23.35 58.77
N ASN A 4 17.69 24.46 58.32
CA ASN A 4 17.39 25.13 57.05
C ASN A 4 17.88 24.27 55.87
N ILE A 5 17.26 23.11 55.65
CA ILE A 5 17.66 22.15 54.62
C ILE A 5 16.99 22.54 53.32
N LYS A 6 17.78 22.66 52.25
CA LYS A 6 17.24 22.77 50.88
C LYS A 6 17.15 21.38 50.28
N ILE A 7 16.00 21.07 49.67
CA ILE A 7 15.70 19.75 49.11
C ILE A 7 15.38 19.91 47.63
N PHE A 8 16.04 19.15 46.78
CA PHE A 8 15.80 19.20 45.34
C PHE A 8 15.50 17.81 44.78
N ARG A 9 14.63 17.73 43.79
CA ARG A 9 14.44 16.57 42.94
C ARG A 9 15.26 16.74 41.66
N LEU A 10 15.98 15.69 41.27
CA LEU A 10 16.58 15.62 39.95
C LEU A 10 15.54 15.12 38.94
N ASP A 11 15.33 15.87 37.87
CA ASP A 11 14.50 15.44 36.76
C ASP A 11 15.30 14.65 35.69
N TYR A 12 14.60 14.14 34.68
CA TYR A 12 15.21 13.40 33.57
C TYR A 12 16.04 14.28 32.62
N SER A 13 15.89 15.60 32.68
CA SER A 13 16.66 16.55 31.87
C SER A 13 18.00 16.91 32.52
N GLY A 14 18.19 16.56 33.80
CA GLY A 14 19.34 16.94 34.60
C GLY A 14 19.17 18.26 35.36
N SER A 15 17.97 18.83 35.36
CA SER A 15 17.59 20.03 36.10
C SER A 15 17.10 19.70 37.52
N PHE A 16 16.99 20.72 38.36
CA PHE A 16 16.65 20.58 39.77
C PHE A 16 15.37 21.34 40.10
N GLU A 17 14.42 20.65 40.71
CA GLU A 17 13.18 21.22 41.24
C GLU A 17 13.23 21.24 42.76
N GLU A 18 13.10 22.41 43.38
CA GLU A 18 13.08 22.52 44.84
C GLU A 18 11.77 21.95 45.40
N ILE A 19 11.87 21.08 46.40
CA ILE A 19 10.73 20.41 47.03
C ILE A 19 10.51 21.01 48.42
N ALA A 20 9.26 21.41 48.70
CA ALA A 20 8.86 21.83 50.03
C ALA A 20 8.98 20.68 51.06
N PRO A 21 9.44 20.93 52.30
CA PRO A 21 9.62 19.90 53.31
C PRO A 21 8.38 19.05 53.59
N GLU A 22 7.18 19.62 53.50
CA GLU A 22 5.93 18.88 53.71
C GLU A 22 5.71 17.76 52.68
N ASN A 23 6.31 17.88 51.49
CA ASN A 23 6.18 16.94 50.39
C ASN A 23 7.33 15.91 50.34
N LEU A 24 8.25 15.94 51.30
CA LEU A 24 9.46 15.12 51.26
C LEU A 24 9.14 13.61 51.24
N LEU A 25 8.25 13.15 52.12
CA LEU A 25 7.91 11.72 52.21
C LEU A 25 7.30 11.18 50.90
N ASN A 26 6.52 12.01 50.21
CA ASN A 26 5.90 11.68 48.92
C ASN A 26 6.93 11.59 47.78
N ASN A 27 8.08 12.26 47.92
CA ASN A 27 9.13 12.29 46.91
C ASN A 27 10.23 11.23 47.16
N LEU A 28 10.31 10.67 48.37
CA LEU A 28 11.17 9.53 48.73
C LEU A 28 10.61 8.23 48.14
N THR A 29 10.65 8.11 46.81
CA THR A 29 10.13 6.97 46.05
C THR A 29 11.26 6.08 45.53
N LEU A 30 10.91 4.87 45.09
CA LEU A 30 11.86 3.93 44.52
C LEU A 30 12.56 4.42 43.25
N PHE A 31 12.02 5.45 42.57
CA PHE A 31 12.46 5.86 41.24
C PHE A 31 13.16 7.21 41.21
N ASN A 32 13.00 8.02 42.25
CA ASN A 32 13.53 9.38 42.29
C ASN A 32 14.99 9.44 42.74
N VAL A 33 15.65 10.54 42.37
CA VAL A 33 16.92 10.96 42.96
C VAL A 33 16.68 12.32 43.63
N LEU A 34 16.96 12.40 44.92
CA LEU A 34 16.78 13.60 45.73
C LEU A 34 18.12 14.13 46.22
N ILE A 35 18.24 15.45 46.30
CA ILE A 35 19.42 16.14 46.79
C ILE A 35 19.03 16.91 48.06
N PHE A 36 19.77 16.68 49.13
CA PHE A 36 19.61 17.38 50.40
C PHE A 36 20.85 18.21 50.66
N TYR A 37 20.69 19.52 50.76
CA TYR A 37 21.77 20.43 51.12
C TYR A 37 21.55 20.99 52.53
N ILE A 38 22.59 20.85 53.37
CA ILE A 38 22.60 21.32 54.75
C ILE A 38 23.58 22.49 54.82
N PRO A 39 23.10 23.75 54.88
CA PRO A 39 23.94 24.94 54.82
C PRO A 39 24.99 25.00 55.93
N ASP A 40 24.59 24.73 57.17
CA ASP A 40 25.48 24.83 58.34
C ASP A 40 26.67 23.87 58.26
N LEU A 41 26.45 22.70 57.66
CA LEU A 41 27.47 21.67 57.48
C LEU A 41 28.19 21.77 56.13
N LYS A 42 27.71 22.64 55.22
CA LYS A 42 28.14 22.70 53.82
C LYS A 42 28.18 21.32 53.17
N ARG A 43 27.20 20.48 53.50
CA ARG A 43 27.16 19.06 53.15
C ARG A 43 25.98 18.79 52.23
N MET A 44 26.23 18.02 51.18
CA MET A 44 25.22 17.57 50.23
C MET A 44 25.08 16.05 50.31
N TYR A 45 23.85 15.58 50.43
CA TYR A 45 23.48 14.19 50.29
C TYR A 45 22.70 14.00 49.00
N VAL A 46 23.06 13.00 48.21
CA VAL A 46 22.30 12.55 47.04
C VAL A 46 21.66 11.22 47.40
N TRP A 47 20.37 11.23 47.70
CA TRP A 47 19.60 10.03 47.95
C TRP A 47 19.07 9.46 46.64
N MET A 48 19.27 8.16 46.41
CA MET A 48 18.90 7.48 45.18
C MET A 48 17.94 6.34 45.49
N GLY A 49 16.75 6.39 44.90
CA GLY A 49 15.80 5.29 44.92
C GLY A 49 16.40 4.02 44.29
N LYS A 50 16.13 2.86 44.90
CA LYS A 50 16.69 1.55 44.50
C LYS A 50 16.40 1.17 43.04
N LYS A 51 15.32 1.70 42.47
CA LYS A 51 14.86 1.48 41.09
C LYS A 51 14.98 2.73 40.21
N ALA A 52 15.75 3.74 40.62
CA ALA A 52 16.01 4.90 39.79
C ALA A 52 16.55 4.48 38.42
N VAL A 53 15.98 5.06 37.36
CA VAL A 53 16.33 4.73 35.97
C VAL A 53 17.77 5.12 35.62
N GLN A 54 18.34 4.46 34.61
CA GLN A 54 19.75 4.67 34.25
C GLN A 54 20.05 6.10 33.76
N SER A 55 19.08 6.76 33.11
CA SER A 55 19.23 8.17 32.69
C SER A 55 19.46 9.09 33.87
N LEU A 56 18.66 8.99 34.94
CA LEU A 56 18.87 9.75 36.19
C LEU A 56 20.24 9.42 36.83
N LYS A 57 20.60 8.14 36.89
CA LYS A 57 21.88 7.70 37.48
C LYS A 57 23.10 8.30 36.78
N ARG A 58 23.03 8.54 35.46
CA ARG A 58 24.13 9.15 34.68
C ARG A 58 24.43 10.58 35.09
N HIS A 59 23.46 11.30 35.67
CA HIS A 59 23.66 12.68 36.12
C HIS A 59 24.32 12.76 37.51
N ILE A 60 24.26 11.71 38.33
CA ILE A 60 24.80 11.69 39.71
C ILE A 60 26.24 12.21 39.82
N PRO A 61 27.20 11.80 38.96
CA PRO A 61 28.57 12.29 39.04
C PRO A 61 28.69 13.81 38.83
N GLN A 62 27.74 14.43 38.13
CA GLN A 62 27.75 15.84 37.77
C GLN A 62 26.91 16.70 38.72
N ILE A 63 26.05 16.12 39.56
CA ILE A 63 25.11 16.86 40.43
C ILE A 63 25.80 17.97 41.21
N ARG A 64 26.95 17.69 41.84
CA ARG A 64 27.68 18.72 42.62
C ARG A 64 28.03 19.94 41.76
N GLY A 65 28.56 19.70 40.56
CA GLY A 65 28.92 20.77 39.64
C GLY A 65 27.69 21.53 39.15
N SER A 66 26.61 20.81 38.82
CA SER A 66 25.37 21.41 38.35
C SER A 66 24.67 22.23 39.43
N ILE A 67 24.61 21.75 40.67
CA ILE A 67 24.09 22.50 41.82
C ILE A 67 24.95 23.74 42.08
N SER A 68 26.28 23.64 42.11
CA SER A 68 27.15 24.82 42.35
C SER A 68 27.06 25.87 41.23
N ARG A 69 26.71 25.48 39.99
CA ARG A 69 26.44 26.42 38.90
C ARG A 69 25.08 27.09 39.03
N THR A 70 24.05 26.30 39.37
CA THR A 70 22.66 26.75 39.44
C THR A 70 22.42 27.59 40.70
N TYR A 71 23.07 27.22 41.80
CA TYR A 71 22.99 27.84 43.12
C TYR A 71 24.39 28.16 43.66
N PRO A 72 25.05 29.22 43.13
CA PRO A 72 26.43 29.59 43.51
C PRO A 72 26.60 29.92 45.00
N GLU A 73 25.51 30.27 45.69
CA GLU A 73 25.50 30.55 47.12
C GLU A 73 25.69 29.29 47.99
N LEU A 74 25.39 28.11 47.45
CA LEU A 74 25.50 26.83 48.16
C LEU A 74 26.94 26.31 48.08
N LYS A 75 27.73 26.62 49.10
CA LYS A 75 29.09 26.10 49.23
C LYS A 75 29.04 24.62 49.65
N ILE A 76 29.48 23.71 48.78
CA ILE A 76 29.50 22.26 49.02
C ILE A 76 30.93 21.78 49.31
N LEU A 77 31.19 21.38 50.56
CA LEU A 77 32.47 20.82 50.99
C LEU A 77 32.51 19.30 50.85
N ARG A 78 31.41 18.61 51.16
CA ARG A 78 31.31 17.15 51.10
C ARG A 78 30.04 16.76 50.35
N ASN A 79 30.16 15.75 49.49
CA ASN A 79 29.08 15.13 48.74
C ASN A 79 29.04 13.64 49.06
N ILE A 80 27.86 13.13 49.45
CA ILE A 80 27.66 11.73 49.84
C ILE A 80 26.48 11.19 49.05
N THR A 81 26.66 10.08 48.34
CA THR A 81 25.56 9.38 47.67
C THR A 81 25.05 8.25 48.57
N ILE A 82 23.75 8.22 48.81
CA ILE A 82 23.07 7.22 49.62
C ILE A 82 22.10 6.46 48.72
N GLU A 83 22.19 5.13 48.72
CA GLU A 83 21.19 4.28 48.07
C GLU A 83 20.07 3.97 49.06
N SER A 84 18.84 3.93 48.55
CA SER A 84 17.65 3.64 49.32
C SER A 84 17.75 2.30 50.05
N GLY A 85 17.51 2.32 51.36
CA GLY A 85 17.65 1.17 52.27
C GLY A 85 19.02 1.05 52.93
N LEU A 86 19.98 1.92 52.59
CA LEU A 86 21.31 2.02 53.18
C LEU A 86 21.54 3.40 53.83
N GLU A 87 20.47 4.03 54.31
CA GLU A 87 20.52 5.35 54.94
C GLU A 87 21.31 5.32 56.27
N PRO A 88 22.36 6.13 56.44
CA PRO A 88 23.06 6.20 57.71
C PRO A 88 22.20 6.91 58.77
N PRO A 89 22.33 6.56 60.07
CA PRO A 89 21.54 7.18 61.15
C PRO A 89 21.65 8.71 61.18
N GLU A 90 22.81 9.27 60.86
CA GLU A 90 22.98 10.73 60.75
C GLU A 90 22.04 11.36 59.72
N PHE A 91 21.86 10.72 58.56
CA PHE A 91 21.00 11.21 57.50
C PHE A 91 19.52 11.14 57.89
N LEU A 92 19.10 10.05 58.53
CA LEU A 92 17.73 9.89 59.02
C LEU A 92 17.35 10.97 60.05
N ASN A 93 18.27 11.26 60.98
CA ASN A 93 18.11 12.35 61.94
C ASN A 93 17.99 13.72 61.26
N ILE A 94 18.72 13.94 60.18
CA ILE A 94 18.70 15.19 59.41
C ILE A 94 17.34 15.38 58.71
N ILE A 95 16.82 14.34 58.05
CA ILE A 95 15.55 14.42 57.33
C ILE A 95 14.33 14.31 58.25
N GLY A 96 14.53 13.99 59.53
CA GLY A 96 13.47 13.95 60.54
C GLY A 96 12.53 12.75 60.41
N PHE A 97 12.98 11.65 59.79
CA PHE A 97 12.20 10.41 59.70
C PHE A 97 12.85 9.30 60.51
N GLU A 98 12.00 8.55 61.22
CA GLU A 98 12.41 7.26 61.78
C GLU A 98 12.65 6.26 60.64
N GLU A 99 13.70 5.44 60.80
CA GLU A 99 14.08 4.41 59.82
C GLU A 99 12.90 3.49 59.45
N GLU A 100 12.11 3.09 60.45
CA GLU A 100 10.96 2.21 60.28
C GLU A 100 9.83 2.86 59.46
N ILE A 101 9.63 4.18 59.59
CA ILE A 101 8.63 4.91 58.81
C ILE A 101 9.05 4.95 57.34
N LEU A 102 10.33 5.25 57.07
CA LEU A 102 10.87 5.28 55.71
C LEU A 102 10.84 3.89 55.07
N LYS A 103 11.30 2.85 55.78
CA LYS A 103 11.25 1.46 55.33
C LYS A 103 9.82 0.99 55.06
N SER A 104 8.88 1.30 55.94
CA SER A 104 7.46 0.95 55.78
C SER A 104 6.85 1.66 54.57
N ASN A 105 7.16 2.94 54.35
CA ASN A 105 6.69 3.69 53.18
C ASN A 105 7.25 3.13 51.88
N ILE A 106 8.56 2.89 51.81
CA ILE A 106 9.22 2.31 50.64
C ILE A 106 8.68 0.90 50.36
N LYS A 107 8.49 0.08 51.40
CA LYS A 107 7.92 -1.27 51.24
C LYS A 107 6.47 -1.23 50.76
N LYS A 108 5.65 -0.29 51.23
CA LYS A 108 4.28 -0.07 50.72
C LYS A 108 4.29 0.33 49.24
N LEU A 109 5.21 1.21 48.85
CA LEU A 109 5.40 1.59 47.44
C LEU A 109 5.87 0.41 46.60
N GLU A 110 6.77 -0.42 47.12
CA GLU A 110 7.27 -1.63 46.45
C GLU A 110 6.15 -2.66 46.23
N VAL A 111 5.35 -2.94 47.26
CA VAL A 111 4.20 -3.85 47.20
C VAL A 111 3.12 -3.34 46.24
N ARG A 112 2.90 -2.02 46.18
CA ARG A 112 1.88 -1.43 45.30
C ARG A 112 2.34 -1.31 43.84
N LEU A 113 3.57 -0.88 43.59
CA LEU A 113 4.05 -0.50 42.26
C LEU A 113 4.63 -1.67 41.48
N LEU A 114 5.28 -2.64 42.13
CA LEU A 114 5.87 -3.78 41.41
C LEU A 114 4.83 -4.64 40.66
N PRO A 115 3.66 -4.98 41.24
CA PRO A 115 2.64 -5.73 40.52
C PRO A 115 2.13 -4.98 39.29
N VAL A 116 1.96 -3.66 39.42
CA VAL A 116 1.50 -2.80 38.32
C VAL A 116 2.53 -2.74 37.19
N LEU A 117 3.81 -2.55 37.52
CA LEU A 117 4.90 -2.54 36.53
C LEU A 117 5.07 -3.89 35.83
N SER A 118 4.95 -4.99 36.58
CA SER A 118 4.98 -6.35 36.01
C SER A 118 3.83 -6.57 35.03
N GLU A 119 2.63 -6.12 35.40
CA GLU A 119 1.45 -6.21 34.54
C GLU A 119 1.60 -5.34 33.27
N ILE A 120 2.13 -4.12 33.40
CA ILE A 120 2.47 -3.24 32.28
C ILE A 120 3.42 -3.95 31.31
N SER A 121 4.51 -4.54 31.80
CA SER A 121 5.46 -5.27 30.95
C SER A 121 4.80 -6.44 30.22
N ARG A 122 3.99 -7.23 30.92
CA ARG A 122 3.26 -8.36 30.34
C ARG A 122 2.27 -7.92 29.26
N LEU A 123 1.52 -6.84 29.51
CA LEU A 123 0.56 -6.29 28.55
C LEU A 123 1.27 -5.73 27.32
N LYS A 124 2.40 -5.05 27.51
CA LYS A 124 3.20 -4.48 26.42
C LYS A 124 3.69 -5.56 25.46
N GLU A 125 4.29 -6.64 25.99
CA GLU A 125 4.72 -7.77 25.17
C GLU A 125 3.58 -8.41 24.35
N LYS A 126 2.38 -8.48 24.94
CA LYS A 126 1.20 -9.00 24.23
C LYS A 126 0.70 -8.03 23.17
N SER A 127 0.65 -6.73 23.49
CA SER A 127 0.25 -5.67 22.56
C SER A 127 1.15 -5.67 21.32
N ASP A 128 2.47 -5.72 21.52
CA ASP A 128 3.44 -5.75 20.43
C ASP A 128 3.26 -6.99 19.54
N LYS A 129 2.98 -8.16 20.13
CA LYS A 129 2.68 -9.39 19.38
C LYS A 129 1.42 -9.24 18.51
N PHE A 130 0.35 -8.67 19.05
CA PHE A 130 -0.88 -8.43 18.28
C PHE A 130 -0.66 -7.39 17.17
N PHE A 131 0.12 -6.34 17.44
CA PHE A 131 0.45 -5.32 16.45
C PHE A 131 1.25 -5.90 15.28
N ILE A 132 2.27 -6.72 15.55
CA ILE A 132 3.06 -7.41 14.53
C ILE A 132 2.19 -8.40 13.72
N ALA A 133 1.24 -9.05 14.38
CA ALA A 133 0.27 -9.94 13.72
C ALA A 133 -0.83 -9.17 12.95
N ASN A 134 -0.76 -7.84 12.87
CA ASN A 134 -1.76 -6.94 12.28
C ASN A 134 -3.15 -7.03 12.93
N ASN A 135 -3.21 -7.53 14.16
CA ASN A 135 -4.43 -7.58 14.95
C ASN A 135 -4.56 -6.30 15.79
N TYR A 136 -4.80 -5.19 15.09
CA TYR A 136 -4.68 -3.86 15.67
C TYR A 136 -5.74 -3.57 16.74
N GLY A 137 -6.94 -4.16 16.66
CA GLY A 137 -8.00 -3.97 17.65
C GLY A 137 -7.56 -4.39 19.05
N GLU A 138 -7.04 -5.61 19.17
CA GLU A 138 -6.57 -6.19 20.43
C GLU A 138 -5.30 -5.50 20.92
N ALA A 139 -4.42 -5.07 20.01
CA ALA A 139 -3.27 -4.24 20.37
C ALA A 139 -3.71 -2.91 21.01
N ILE A 140 -4.71 -2.24 20.44
CA ILE A 140 -5.28 -1.00 20.99
C ILE A 140 -5.91 -1.24 22.36
N GLU A 141 -6.71 -2.31 22.53
CA GLU A 141 -7.33 -2.62 23.82
C GLU A 141 -6.30 -2.87 24.93
N LEU A 142 -5.22 -3.57 24.62
CA LEU A 142 -4.14 -3.82 25.58
C LEU A 142 -3.36 -2.55 25.89
N ALA A 143 -3.03 -1.74 24.89
CA ALA A 143 -2.37 -0.45 25.08
C ALA A 143 -3.22 0.49 25.95
N GLN A 144 -4.55 0.50 25.78
CA GLN A 144 -5.46 1.29 26.61
C GLN A 144 -5.46 0.85 28.08
N LYS A 145 -5.32 -0.46 28.35
CA LYS A 145 -5.11 -0.97 29.72
C LYS A 145 -3.80 -0.48 30.30
N ILE A 146 -2.72 -0.43 29.51
CA ILE A 146 -1.43 0.11 29.94
C ILE A 146 -1.54 1.61 30.27
N VAL A 147 -2.25 2.40 29.45
CA VAL A 147 -2.52 3.83 29.74
C VAL A 147 -3.19 4.00 31.10
N ASN A 148 -4.20 3.19 31.42
CA ASN A 148 -4.88 3.28 32.72
C ASN A 148 -3.94 2.93 33.87
N LEU A 149 -3.12 1.88 33.72
CA LEU A 149 -2.12 1.52 34.74
C LEU A 149 -1.04 2.60 34.90
N ALA A 150 -0.62 3.24 33.80
CA ALA A 150 0.33 4.35 33.82
C ALA A 150 -0.23 5.56 34.60
N ARG A 151 -1.51 5.90 34.39
CA ARG A 151 -2.21 6.94 35.17
C ARG A 151 -2.28 6.61 36.65
N ASP A 152 -2.57 5.36 37.00
CA ASP A 152 -2.65 4.91 38.40
C ASP A 152 -1.32 5.10 39.15
N ILE A 153 -0.19 5.02 38.44
CA ILE A 153 1.16 5.22 38.97
C ILE A 153 1.74 6.62 38.67
N LYS A 154 0.98 7.48 37.99
CA LYS A 154 1.39 8.82 37.56
C LYS A 154 2.66 8.82 36.70
N ASP A 155 2.77 7.86 35.78
CA ASP A 155 3.84 7.78 34.79
C ASP A 155 3.37 8.40 33.46
N ASP A 156 3.44 9.73 33.39
CA ASP A 156 2.98 10.52 32.25
C ASP A 156 3.75 10.19 30.96
N SER A 157 5.02 9.78 31.09
CA SER A 157 5.86 9.38 29.96
C SER A 157 5.33 8.10 29.33
N LEU A 158 5.05 7.08 30.14
CA LEU A 158 4.50 5.82 29.65
C LEU A 158 3.09 6.00 29.07
N GLU A 159 2.26 6.83 29.71
CA GLU A 159 0.95 7.19 29.17
C GLU A 159 1.07 7.75 27.75
N GLN A 160 1.92 8.76 27.55
CA GLN A 160 2.07 9.41 26.25
C GLN A 160 2.62 8.45 25.18
N ASP A 161 3.58 7.60 25.56
CA ASP A 161 4.14 6.58 24.67
C ASP A 161 3.04 5.61 24.17
N GLN A 162 2.15 5.17 25.06
CA GLN A 162 1.06 4.27 24.67
C GLN A 162 -0.05 4.97 23.88
N ILE A 163 -0.33 6.25 24.13
CA ILE A 163 -1.25 7.05 23.29
C ILE A 163 -0.71 7.15 21.86
N ASN A 164 0.58 7.40 21.69
CA ASN A 164 1.22 7.45 20.37
C ASN A 164 1.12 6.09 19.66
N PHE A 165 1.36 4.99 20.38
CA PHE A 165 1.20 3.64 19.86
C PHE A 165 -0.24 3.34 19.41
N ILE A 166 -1.25 3.73 20.21
CA ILE A 166 -2.67 3.56 19.87
C ILE A 166 -3.01 4.33 18.58
N ASN A 167 -2.53 5.58 18.45
CA ASN A 167 -2.74 6.38 17.25
C ASN A 167 -2.11 5.72 16.01
N GLU A 168 -0.90 5.20 16.11
CA GLU A 168 -0.26 4.45 15.03
C GLU A 168 -1.07 3.20 14.66
N ALA A 169 -1.52 2.43 15.66
CA ALA A 169 -2.33 1.23 15.44
C ALA A 169 -3.65 1.57 14.72
N HIS A 170 -4.32 2.67 15.07
CA HIS A 170 -5.52 3.13 14.36
C HIS A 170 -5.24 3.50 12.90
N ILE A 171 -4.11 4.16 12.62
CA ILE A 171 -3.72 4.50 11.25
C ILE A 171 -3.51 3.22 10.43
N ARG A 172 -2.79 2.24 10.98
CA ARG A 172 -2.54 0.97 10.30
C ARG A 172 -3.80 0.12 10.12
N ALA A 173 -4.69 0.12 11.12
CA ALA A 173 -5.98 -0.56 11.04
C ALA A 173 -6.83 -0.06 9.86
N ARG A 174 -7.00 1.27 9.75
CA ARG A 174 -7.74 1.88 8.64
C ARG A 174 -7.10 1.58 7.28
N ALA A 175 -5.76 1.64 7.20
CA ALA A 175 -5.04 1.30 5.98
C ALA A 175 -5.29 -0.16 5.55
N SER A 176 -5.28 -1.09 6.52
CA SER A 176 -5.57 -2.51 6.28
C SER A 176 -7.02 -2.75 5.82
N GLU A 177 -8.00 -2.11 6.46
CA GLU A 177 -9.41 -2.17 6.06
C GLU A 177 -9.63 -1.69 4.62
N MET A 178 -9.02 -0.54 4.29
CA MET A 178 -9.11 0.02 2.94
C MET A 178 -8.44 -0.89 1.90
N LEU A 179 -7.28 -1.48 2.21
CA LEU A 179 -6.64 -2.46 1.34
C LEU A 179 -7.54 -3.67 1.10
N ASN A 180 -8.15 -4.21 2.16
CA ASN A 180 -9.09 -5.33 2.06
C ASN A 180 -10.32 -4.99 1.20
N GLU A 181 -10.87 -3.78 1.32
CA GLU A 181 -11.96 -3.31 0.47
C GLU A 181 -11.54 -3.29 -1.01
N ILE A 182 -10.37 -2.70 -1.31
CA ILE A 182 -9.83 -2.64 -2.67
C ILE A 182 -9.63 -4.07 -3.21
N GLU A 183 -9.08 -4.98 -2.41
CA GLU A 183 -8.87 -6.36 -2.80
C GLU A 183 -10.19 -7.11 -3.10
N MET A 184 -11.22 -6.93 -2.28
CA MET A 184 -12.54 -7.52 -2.55
C MET A 184 -13.12 -7.00 -3.86
N VAL A 185 -13.11 -5.68 -4.06
CA VAL A 185 -13.59 -5.05 -5.30
C VAL A 185 -12.77 -5.52 -6.51
N CYS A 186 -11.44 -5.67 -6.37
CA CYS A 186 -10.57 -6.24 -7.40
C CYS A 186 -11.00 -7.65 -7.80
N ARG A 187 -11.31 -8.53 -6.83
CA ARG A 187 -11.74 -9.91 -7.12
C ARG A 187 -13.04 -9.92 -7.91
N GLU A 188 -14.03 -9.12 -7.50
CA GLU A 188 -15.30 -9.00 -8.21
C GLU A 188 -15.13 -8.43 -9.63
N LYS A 189 -14.36 -7.35 -9.76
CA LYS A 189 -14.09 -6.70 -11.04
C LYS A 189 -13.31 -7.61 -11.97
N THR A 190 -12.35 -8.39 -11.45
CA THR A 190 -11.61 -9.42 -12.22
C THR A 190 -12.53 -10.52 -12.72
N LYS A 191 -13.46 -11.00 -11.89
CA LYS A 191 -14.45 -12.01 -12.32
C LYS A 191 -15.32 -11.48 -13.46
N LYS A 192 -15.89 -10.28 -13.30
CA LYS A 192 -16.70 -9.63 -14.34
C LYS A 192 -15.89 -9.36 -15.62
N PHE A 193 -14.65 -8.91 -15.48
CA PHE A 193 -13.74 -8.69 -16.60
C PHE A 193 -13.55 -9.97 -17.41
N ASN A 194 -13.18 -11.09 -16.76
CA ASN A 194 -12.96 -12.35 -17.47
C ASN A 194 -14.24 -12.82 -18.20
N GLN A 195 -15.42 -12.71 -17.56
CA GLN A 195 -16.71 -13.06 -18.18
C GLN A 195 -17.01 -12.23 -19.43
N LEU A 196 -16.71 -10.94 -19.40
CA LEU A 196 -16.88 -10.07 -20.56
C LEU A 196 -15.88 -10.38 -21.67
N VAL A 197 -14.63 -10.71 -21.31
CA VAL A 197 -13.62 -11.14 -22.30
C VAL A 197 -14.02 -12.44 -22.98
N GLU A 198 -14.53 -13.42 -22.23
CA GLU A 198 -15.03 -14.69 -22.77
C GLU A 198 -16.26 -14.49 -23.67
N ALA A 199 -17.14 -13.55 -23.32
CA ALA A 199 -18.28 -13.15 -24.15
C ALA A 199 -17.89 -12.21 -25.32
N GLU A 200 -16.60 -12.00 -25.55
CA GLU A 200 -16.05 -11.09 -26.56
C GLU A 200 -16.55 -9.64 -26.43
N LYS A 201 -16.90 -9.20 -25.22
CA LYS A 201 -17.37 -7.85 -24.88
C LYS A 201 -16.24 -6.95 -24.40
N TYR A 202 -15.20 -6.76 -25.21
CA TYR A 202 -13.95 -6.14 -24.77
C TYR A 202 -14.08 -4.69 -24.27
N GLU A 203 -14.89 -3.84 -24.92
CA GLU A 203 -15.06 -2.45 -24.48
C GLU A 203 -15.74 -2.35 -23.12
N GLU A 204 -16.78 -3.16 -22.88
CA GLU A 204 -17.41 -3.26 -21.56
C GLU A 204 -16.38 -3.74 -20.52
N ALA A 205 -15.51 -4.69 -20.89
CA ALA A 205 -14.43 -5.16 -20.02
C ALA A 205 -13.44 -4.02 -19.67
N ARG A 206 -13.07 -3.19 -20.65
CA ARG A 206 -12.21 -2.00 -20.42
C ARG A 206 -12.87 -0.97 -19.52
N ILE A 207 -14.16 -0.69 -19.73
CA ILE A 207 -14.92 0.26 -18.91
C ILE A 207 -14.88 -0.17 -17.44
N ILE A 208 -15.07 -1.46 -17.14
CA ILE A 208 -14.99 -1.99 -15.77
C ILE A 208 -13.65 -1.68 -15.10
N VAL A 209 -12.53 -1.87 -15.82
CA VAL A 209 -11.18 -1.60 -15.30
C VAL A 209 -10.92 -0.09 -15.20
N LYS A 210 -11.43 0.70 -16.14
CA LYS A 210 -11.33 2.16 -16.12
C LYS A 210 -12.07 2.77 -14.92
N GLU A 211 -13.30 2.34 -14.67
CA GLU A 211 -14.07 2.75 -13.49
C GLU A 211 -13.35 2.39 -12.18
N PHE A 212 -12.77 1.19 -12.12
CA PHE A 212 -11.97 0.75 -10.99
C PHE A 212 -10.74 1.66 -10.78
N LYS A 213 -9.98 1.95 -11.86
CA LYS A 213 -8.85 2.89 -11.82
C LYS A 213 -9.30 4.25 -11.28
N GLN A 214 -10.36 4.83 -11.85
CA GLN A 214 -10.87 6.15 -11.47
C GLN A 214 -11.33 6.22 -10.01
N LYS A 215 -11.96 5.17 -9.48
CA LYS A 215 -12.44 5.16 -8.09
C LYS A 215 -11.31 5.29 -7.05
N TYR A 216 -10.12 4.78 -7.37
CA TYR A 216 -9.04 4.61 -6.39
C TYR A 216 -7.71 5.32 -6.74
N ALA A 217 -7.54 5.82 -7.97
CA ALA A 217 -6.28 6.41 -8.46
C ALA A 217 -5.80 7.61 -7.62
N ASP A 218 -6.70 8.46 -7.16
CA ASP A 218 -6.34 9.66 -6.40
C ASP A 218 -5.90 9.35 -4.96
N LYS A 219 -6.25 8.16 -4.46
CA LYS A 219 -6.06 7.77 -3.06
C LYS A 219 -4.94 6.75 -2.88
N TYR A 220 -4.66 5.94 -3.91
CA TYR A 220 -3.73 4.82 -3.81
C TYR A 220 -2.93 4.61 -5.09
N ASN A 221 -1.68 4.19 -4.90
CA ASN A 221 -0.90 3.61 -5.98
C ASN A 221 -1.38 2.18 -6.26
N LEU A 222 -2.30 2.01 -7.22
CA LEU A 222 -2.86 0.70 -7.56
C LEU A 222 -1.79 -0.32 -8.00
N SER A 223 -0.66 0.14 -8.51
CA SER A 223 0.45 -0.73 -8.92
C SER A 223 1.15 -1.40 -7.73
N SER A 224 1.01 -0.89 -6.50
CA SER A 224 1.58 -1.53 -5.31
C SER A 224 0.64 -2.56 -4.67
N ILE A 225 -0.58 -2.72 -5.17
CA ILE A 225 -1.56 -3.69 -4.67
C ILE A 225 -1.58 -4.89 -5.64
N PRO A 226 -1.12 -6.10 -5.23
CA PRO A 226 -0.92 -7.22 -6.15
C PRO A 226 -2.15 -7.60 -6.97
N LEU A 227 -3.33 -7.66 -6.35
CA LEU A 227 -4.57 -8.00 -7.06
C LEU A 227 -5.01 -6.91 -8.05
N ALA A 228 -4.80 -5.64 -7.69
CA ALA A 228 -5.10 -4.53 -8.60
C ALA A 228 -4.14 -4.57 -9.79
N GLN A 229 -2.83 -4.72 -9.54
CA GLN A 229 -1.82 -4.85 -10.58
C GLN A 229 -2.15 -5.99 -11.56
N GLN A 230 -2.56 -7.16 -11.06
CA GLN A 230 -2.98 -8.28 -11.90
C GLN A 230 -4.17 -7.92 -12.80
N LEU A 231 -5.18 -7.22 -12.27
CA LEU A 231 -6.33 -6.76 -13.07
C LEU A 231 -5.89 -5.77 -14.16
N LEU A 232 -4.99 -4.83 -13.83
CA LEU A 232 -4.48 -3.86 -14.80
C LEU A 232 -3.69 -4.55 -15.93
N LEU A 233 -2.78 -5.47 -15.56
CA LEU A 233 -2.01 -6.26 -16.52
C LEU A 233 -2.91 -7.12 -17.42
N LYS A 234 -4.02 -7.64 -16.90
CA LYS A 234 -5.00 -8.37 -17.72
C LYS A 234 -5.63 -7.50 -18.80
N GLU A 235 -6.02 -6.26 -18.45
CA GLU A 235 -6.55 -5.30 -19.42
C GLU A 235 -5.51 -4.94 -20.49
N GLU A 236 -4.28 -4.63 -20.07
CA GLU A 236 -3.19 -4.29 -20.98
C GLU A 236 -2.87 -5.43 -21.95
N ASN A 237 -2.77 -6.67 -21.45
CA ASN A 237 -2.53 -7.84 -22.27
C ASN A 237 -3.67 -8.10 -23.27
N MET A 238 -4.92 -7.90 -22.87
CA MET A 238 -6.06 -8.01 -23.76
C MET A 238 -5.98 -6.96 -24.88
N VAL A 239 -5.73 -5.70 -24.55
CA VAL A 239 -5.59 -4.60 -25.52
C VAL A 239 -4.44 -4.89 -26.50
N TYR A 240 -3.31 -5.37 -25.99
CA TYR A 240 -2.16 -5.74 -26.81
C TYR A 240 -2.48 -6.87 -27.81
N ARG A 241 -3.18 -7.93 -27.36
CA ARG A 241 -3.62 -9.02 -28.24
C ARG A 241 -4.55 -8.54 -29.34
N LEU A 242 -5.53 -7.69 -28.99
CA LEU A 242 -6.44 -7.09 -29.97
C LEU A 242 -5.69 -6.27 -31.01
N LYS A 243 -4.66 -5.52 -30.60
CA LYS A 243 -3.83 -4.75 -31.53
C LYS A 243 -3.05 -5.65 -32.50
N ILE A 244 -2.45 -6.74 -32.04
CA ILE A 244 -1.75 -7.69 -32.92
C ILE A 244 -2.70 -8.27 -33.97
N GLU A 245 -3.91 -8.65 -33.54
CA GLU A 245 -4.92 -9.21 -34.43
C GLU A 245 -5.39 -8.18 -35.47
N GLN A 246 -5.62 -6.95 -35.03
CA GLN A 246 -5.92 -5.81 -35.90
C GLN A 246 -4.83 -5.54 -36.94
N ASP A 247 -3.56 -5.53 -36.53
CA ASP A 247 -2.42 -5.34 -37.44
C ASP A 247 -2.30 -6.49 -38.46
N ARG A 248 -2.63 -7.72 -38.04
CA ARG A 248 -2.72 -8.87 -38.95
C ARG A 248 -3.82 -8.68 -39.99
N PHE A 249 -5.03 -8.28 -39.58
CA PHE A 249 -6.11 -8.01 -40.52
C PHE A 249 -5.75 -6.91 -41.51
N LEU A 250 -5.07 -5.85 -41.07
CA LEU A 250 -4.59 -4.79 -41.98
C LEU A 250 -3.66 -5.34 -43.05
N LYS A 251 -2.67 -6.16 -42.68
CA LYS A 251 -1.75 -6.79 -43.62
C LYS A 251 -2.47 -7.71 -44.61
N ASP A 252 -3.42 -8.51 -44.12
CA ASP A 252 -4.20 -9.40 -44.97
C ASP A 252 -5.05 -8.59 -45.97
N ILE A 253 -5.69 -7.50 -45.53
CA ILE A 253 -6.42 -6.58 -46.41
C ILE A 253 -5.51 -5.99 -47.49
N ASP A 254 -4.33 -5.50 -47.10
CA ASP A 254 -3.37 -4.88 -48.03
C ASP A 254 -2.86 -5.90 -49.06
N ASN A 255 -2.57 -7.13 -48.65
CA ASN A 255 -2.21 -8.23 -49.55
C ASN A 255 -3.31 -8.55 -50.58
N PHE A 256 -4.59 -8.46 -50.19
CA PHE A 256 -5.68 -8.65 -51.14
C PHE A 256 -5.77 -7.49 -52.14
N PHE A 257 -5.53 -6.25 -51.70
CA PHE A 257 -5.49 -5.10 -52.60
C PHE A 257 -4.38 -5.19 -53.64
N GLU A 258 -3.17 -5.58 -53.24
CA GLU A 258 -2.04 -5.80 -54.16
C GLU A 258 -2.38 -6.86 -55.21
N LYS A 259 -2.93 -7.99 -54.78
CA LYS A 259 -3.34 -9.08 -55.69
C LYS A 259 -4.40 -8.66 -56.71
N PHE A 260 -5.32 -7.77 -56.33
CA PHE A 260 -6.29 -7.20 -57.28
C PHE A 260 -5.64 -6.27 -58.32
N GLY A 261 -4.46 -5.70 -58.05
CA GLY A 261 -3.73 -4.87 -59.00
C GLY A 261 -2.90 -5.67 -60.00
N GLU A 262 -2.44 -6.87 -59.63
CA GLU A 262 -1.54 -7.69 -60.44
C GLU A 262 -2.27 -8.64 -61.41
N SER A 263 -3.36 -9.27 -60.98
CA SER A 263 -4.24 -10.07 -61.86
C SER A 263 -5.58 -10.38 -61.19
N THR A 264 -6.67 -10.15 -61.90
CA THR A 264 -8.02 -10.52 -61.43
C THR A 264 -8.25 -12.01 -61.69
N ASN A 265 -7.91 -12.87 -60.73
CA ASN A 265 -8.16 -14.31 -60.84
C ASN A 265 -9.24 -14.80 -59.84
N LEU A 266 -10.09 -15.76 -60.23
CA LEU A 266 -11.17 -16.29 -59.36
C LEU A 266 -10.64 -16.86 -58.04
N ILE A 267 -9.41 -17.36 -57.98
CA ILE A 267 -8.77 -17.77 -56.73
C ILE A 267 -8.68 -16.61 -55.73
N VAL A 268 -8.27 -15.42 -56.18
CA VAL A 268 -8.18 -14.21 -55.35
C VAL A 268 -9.58 -13.78 -54.91
N LEU A 269 -10.57 -13.85 -55.80
CA LEU A 269 -11.97 -13.55 -55.47
C LEU A 269 -12.56 -14.53 -54.44
N LYS A 270 -12.35 -15.84 -54.60
CA LYS A 270 -12.77 -16.87 -53.64
C LYS A 270 -12.09 -16.65 -52.28
N GLY A 271 -10.78 -16.38 -52.28
CA GLY A 271 -9.99 -16.08 -51.09
C GLY A 271 -10.49 -14.84 -50.36
N THR A 272 -10.73 -13.75 -51.11
CA THR A 272 -11.25 -12.48 -50.57
C THR A 272 -12.65 -12.67 -50.00
N LYS A 273 -13.54 -13.40 -50.71
CA LYS A 273 -14.89 -13.72 -50.22
C LYS A 273 -14.83 -14.49 -48.90
N LYS A 274 -13.98 -15.52 -48.82
CA LYS A 274 -13.79 -16.31 -47.60
C LYS A 274 -13.23 -15.46 -46.46
N PHE A 275 -12.26 -14.61 -46.75
CA PHE A 275 -11.68 -13.67 -45.77
C PHE A 275 -12.72 -12.67 -45.25
N LEU A 276 -13.46 -12.00 -46.13
CA LEU A 276 -14.53 -11.09 -45.76
C LEU A 276 -15.62 -11.79 -44.93
N ALA A 277 -15.98 -13.04 -45.27
CA ALA A 277 -16.92 -13.83 -44.49
C ALA A 277 -16.38 -14.24 -43.11
N THR A 278 -15.08 -14.58 -43.02
CA THR A 278 -14.41 -14.87 -41.75
C THR A 278 -14.39 -13.63 -40.86
N ILE A 279 -13.94 -12.49 -41.38
CA ILE A 279 -13.93 -11.23 -40.62
C ILE A 279 -15.34 -10.82 -40.21
N HIS A 280 -16.34 -11.05 -41.05
CA HIS A 280 -17.73 -10.75 -40.69
C HIS A 280 -18.28 -11.65 -39.56
N LYS A 281 -17.71 -12.85 -39.38
CA LYS A 281 -18.04 -13.76 -38.27
C LYS A 281 -17.20 -13.49 -37.02
N SER A 282 -15.95 -13.09 -37.18
CA SER A 282 -15.12 -12.56 -36.10
C SER A 282 -15.77 -11.30 -35.55
N SER A 283 -15.62 -11.04 -34.25
CA SER A 283 -16.27 -9.97 -33.48
C SER A 283 -15.97 -8.55 -34.02
N LEU A 284 -16.63 -8.17 -35.11
CA LEU A 284 -16.56 -6.91 -35.88
C LEU A 284 -16.71 -5.63 -35.05
N LYS A 285 -17.18 -5.72 -33.80
CA LYS A 285 -17.43 -4.55 -32.95
C LYS A 285 -16.15 -3.84 -32.52
N TYR A 286 -15.00 -4.51 -32.53
CA TYR A 286 -13.75 -3.98 -31.96
C TYR A 286 -12.67 -3.63 -32.98
N LEU A 287 -12.96 -3.75 -34.27
CA LEU A 287 -12.08 -3.17 -35.28
C LEU A 287 -12.10 -1.65 -35.15
N ASP A 288 -10.91 -1.05 -35.15
CA ASP A 288 -10.81 0.40 -35.20
C ASP A 288 -11.44 0.93 -36.50
N ASN A 289 -11.72 2.23 -36.53
CA ASN A 289 -12.35 2.84 -37.71
C ASN A 289 -11.48 2.66 -38.96
N LYS A 290 -10.15 2.70 -38.82
CA LYS A 290 -9.21 2.53 -39.92
C LYS A 290 -9.36 1.16 -40.60
N ILE A 291 -9.49 0.08 -39.84
CA ILE A 291 -9.71 -1.27 -40.37
C ILE A 291 -11.10 -1.36 -41.00
N LYS A 292 -12.13 -0.82 -40.33
CA LYS A 292 -13.49 -0.79 -40.90
C LYS A 292 -13.51 -0.08 -42.25
N ASP A 293 -12.84 1.06 -42.37
CA ASP A 293 -12.74 1.83 -43.59
C ASP A 293 -12.00 1.06 -44.69
N LYS A 294 -10.83 0.47 -44.36
CA LYS A 294 -10.08 -0.38 -45.30
C LYS A 294 -10.87 -1.62 -45.72
N MET A 295 -11.62 -2.24 -44.81
CA MET A 295 -12.46 -3.38 -45.10
C MET A 295 -13.63 -2.99 -46.02
N ASN A 296 -14.27 -1.85 -45.78
CA ASN A 296 -15.32 -1.31 -46.66
C ASN A 296 -14.77 -1.00 -48.05
N LEU A 297 -13.56 -0.44 -48.13
CA LEU A 297 -12.87 -0.21 -49.39
C LEU A 297 -12.59 -1.54 -50.11
N LEU A 298 -12.11 -2.56 -49.39
CA LEU A 298 -11.83 -3.88 -49.95
C LEU A 298 -13.10 -4.54 -50.47
N LYS A 299 -14.20 -4.45 -49.71
CA LYS A 299 -15.52 -4.94 -50.11
C LYS A 299 -16.01 -4.25 -51.38
N SER A 300 -15.85 -2.93 -51.46
CA SER A 300 -16.25 -2.15 -52.64
C SER A 300 -15.42 -2.52 -53.87
N LYS A 301 -14.10 -2.67 -53.71
CA LYS A 301 -13.20 -3.12 -54.77
C LYS A 301 -13.54 -4.54 -55.22
N TYR A 302 -13.77 -5.47 -54.30
CA TYR A 302 -14.20 -6.83 -54.58
C TYR A 302 -15.50 -6.87 -55.41
N LEU A 303 -16.50 -6.06 -55.06
CA LEU A 303 -17.76 -5.99 -55.81
C LEU A 303 -17.57 -5.40 -57.21
N SER A 304 -16.77 -4.34 -57.35
CA SER A 304 -16.41 -3.77 -58.66
C SER A 304 -15.77 -4.82 -59.56
N VAL A 305 -14.75 -5.51 -59.05
CA VAL A 305 -14.00 -6.51 -59.81
C VAL A 305 -14.88 -7.69 -60.23
N ILE A 306 -15.84 -8.10 -59.39
CA ILE A 306 -16.82 -9.12 -59.78
C ILE A 306 -17.75 -8.62 -60.89
N ASN A 307 -18.24 -7.39 -60.79
CA ASN A 307 -19.13 -6.84 -61.80
C ASN A 307 -18.41 -6.72 -63.15
N ASP A 308 -17.15 -6.27 -63.15
CA ASP A 308 -16.31 -6.17 -64.34
C ASP A 308 -16.15 -7.56 -64.99
N LEU A 309 -15.79 -8.57 -64.19
CA LEU A 309 -15.68 -9.96 -64.67
C LEU A 309 -17.01 -10.50 -65.23
N CYS A 310 -18.14 -10.23 -64.57
CA CYS A 310 -19.45 -10.66 -65.06
C CYS A 310 -19.83 -9.98 -66.38
N ASN A 311 -19.52 -8.69 -66.54
CA ASN A 311 -19.75 -7.95 -67.78
C ASN A 311 -18.87 -8.48 -68.92
N ASP A 312 -17.59 -8.75 -68.66
CA ASP A 312 -16.67 -9.31 -69.64
C ASP A 312 -17.14 -10.69 -70.11
N LEU A 313 -17.56 -11.56 -69.18
CA LEU A 313 -18.12 -12.88 -69.50
C LEU A 313 -19.45 -12.78 -70.27
N SER A 314 -20.29 -11.79 -69.98
CA SER A 314 -21.51 -11.54 -70.74
C SER A 314 -21.19 -11.11 -72.17
N ASN A 315 -20.27 -10.16 -72.35
CA ASN A 315 -19.85 -9.68 -73.67
C ASN A 315 -19.21 -10.79 -74.52
N LEU A 316 -18.38 -11.65 -73.91
CA LEU A 316 -17.83 -12.83 -74.58
C LEU A 316 -18.94 -13.83 -74.96
N SER A 317 -19.93 -14.02 -74.09
CA SER A 317 -21.05 -14.92 -74.38
C SER A 317 -21.90 -14.40 -75.55
N ASP A 318 -22.21 -13.11 -75.57
CA ASP A 318 -22.95 -12.47 -76.67
C ASP A 318 -22.17 -12.56 -77.98
N SER A 319 -20.84 -12.34 -77.94
CA SER A 319 -19.96 -12.49 -79.11
C SER A 319 -19.93 -13.92 -79.64
N ALA A 320 -19.93 -14.93 -78.75
CA ALA A 320 -19.99 -16.33 -79.14
C ALA A 320 -21.33 -16.68 -79.80
N LEU A 321 -22.44 -16.15 -79.27
CA LEU A 321 -23.78 -16.32 -79.84
C LEU A 321 -23.88 -15.71 -81.24
N GLU A 322 -23.36 -14.51 -81.45
CA GLU A 322 -23.31 -13.89 -82.78
C GLU A 322 -22.52 -14.74 -83.80
N CYS A 323 -21.39 -15.33 -83.38
CA CYS A 323 -20.62 -16.23 -84.24
C CYS A 323 -21.41 -17.51 -84.59
N ILE A 324 -22.20 -18.04 -83.66
CA ILE A 324 -23.10 -19.18 -83.93
C ILE A 324 -24.15 -18.79 -84.96
N GLU A 325 -24.80 -17.63 -84.80
CA GLU A 325 -25.82 -17.14 -85.74
C GLU A 325 -25.27 -16.95 -87.16
N LYS A 326 -24.00 -16.54 -87.28
CA LYS A 326 -23.29 -16.39 -88.56
C LYS A 326 -22.73 -17.71 -89.13
N GLY A 327 -22.91 -18.84 -88.44
CA GLY A 327 -22.41 -20.16 -88.83
C GLY A 327 -20.90 -20.37 -88.60
N GLU A 328 -20.24 -19.50 -87.85
CA GLU A 328 -18.81 -19.51 -87.57
C GLU A 328 -18.47 -20.36 -86.31
N PHE A 329 -18.95 -21.61 -86.29
CA PHE A 329 -18.84 -22.50 -85.13
C PHE A 329 -17.42 -22.65 -84.54
N PRO A 330 -16.32 -22.73 -85.33
CA PRO A 330 -14.98 -22.82 -84.77
C PRO A 330 -14.54 -21.58 -83.98
N LYS A 331 -15.04 -20.38 -84.33
CA LYS A 331 -14.73 -19.15 -83.58
C LYS A 331 -15.55 -19.08 -82.30
N ALA A 332 -16.84 -19.43 -82.36
CA ALA A 332 -17.69 -19.51 -81.18
C ALA A 332 -17.13 -20.50 -80.14
N LEU A 333 -16.62 -21.66 -80.59
CA LEU A 333 -15.98 -22.64 -79.72
C LEU A 333 -14.77 -22.05 -78.98
N ARG A 334 -13.89 -21.31 -79.69
CA ARG A 334 -12.72 -20.65 -79.08
C ARG A 334 -13.12 -19.61 -78.03
N ILE A 335 -14.19 -18.84 -78.27
CA ILE A 335 -14.68 -17.85 -77.30
C ILE A 335 -15.24 -18.55 -76.06
N TYR A 336 -15.95 -19.67 -76.21
CA TYR A 336 -16.38 -20.46 -75.05
C TYR A 336 -15.20 -21.11 -74.33
N GLU A 337 -14.17 -21.58 -75.03
CA GLU A 337 -12.93 -22.05 -74.41
C GLU A 337 -12.23 -20.93 -73.62
N GLU A 338 -12.27 -19.68 -74.10
CA GLU A 338 -11.75 -18.51 -73.40
C GLU A 338 -12.60 -18.17 -72.14
N ILE A 339 -13.92 -18.21 -72.24
CA ILE A 339 -14.84 -18.08 -71.09
C ILE A 339 -14.52 -19.17 -70.05
N VAL A 340 -14.41 -20.42 -70.50
CA VAL A 340 -14.08 -21.56 -69.64
C VAL A 340 -12.70 -21.37 -69.03
N GLN A 341 -11.67 -20.95 -69.77
CA GLN A 341 -10.34 -20.66 -69.23
C GLN A 341 -10.36 -19.51 -68.20
N ASN A 342 -11.13 -18.45 -68.46
CA ASN A 342 -11.33 -17.36 -67.49
C ASN A 342 -12.02 -17.87 -66.21
N LEU A 343 -12.87 -18.90 -66.32
CA LEU A 343 -13.50 -19.58 -65.20
C LEU A 343 -12.62 -20.70 -64.56
N GLU A 344 -11.73 -21.35 -65.32
CA GLU A 344 -11.02 -22.61 -65.01
C GLU A 344 -9.49 -22.52 -64.81
N LEU A 345 -8.78 -21.46 -65.23
CA LEU A 345 -7.35 -21.21 -64.89
C LEU A 345 -7.16 -20.87 -63.39
N ASN A 346 -7.92 -21.58 -62.56
CA ASN A 346 -8.57 -21.14 -61.32
C ASN A 346 -9.01 -22.30 -60.40
N ASN A 347 -8.58 -23.54 -60.69
CA ASN A 347 -8.72 -24.70 -59.81
C ASN A 347 -7.43 -25.56 -59.69
N SER A 348 -6.28 -25.11 -60.22
CA SER A 348 -4.98 -25.78 -60.08
C SER A 348 -4.19 -25.28 -58.89
#